data_AF-A0A5K7ZDD9-F1
#
_entry.id   AF-A0A5K7ZDD9-F1
#
_cell.length_a   1.000
_cell.length_b   1.000
_cell.length_c   1.000
_cell.angle_alpha   90.00
_cell.angle_beta   90.00
_cell.angle_gamma   90.00
#
_symmetry.space_group_name_H-M   'P 1'
#
loop_
_entity.id
_entity.type
_entity.pdbx_description
1 polymer ?
#
loop_
_entity_poly.entity_id
_entity_poly.type
_entity_poly.pdbx_seq_one_letter_code
_entity_poly.pdbx_strand_id
1 'polypeptide(L)'
;MAYLVLARKYRPQTFDEVVGQAHVTRTLKNAIEKGRVAHAMLFSGPRGTGKTTIARILAKAMNCESGATATPCNVCRSCSDITAGRGVDVFEIDGASNNSVDQIRELRENSRYMPAHSRYKIYIIDEVHMLSIAAFNALLKTLEEPPEHVLFFFATTEAHKIPVTILSRCQRHDLKRIDLDAVVDHLETICRQESVSVAADNLWVVARESGGSMRDALSLLDQILACGESRMDEGYVMRLLGSMDRQVLFDLSDAVFARDISRVLGAIDTVYKSGQDLKRFYADLLAHFRHLMLIKMGARPELLDDLAAGEIETLARQVKAVSTVFIDQVFTILFNAEAGIRYATSPRLALETAFFKIHQIQPALPIDLLIERLDDLLKQAPAVAASGIVESQSAYGQADAAAKVALPGPSAKTDLPAVEKPLSYAPEKSGAAADPGGSKDVQELWHRAVAVIGESKPSIAAALGRAQLGDVSDQEFTVVLHENGYTANLVKKNLAMVESVCREQTGRKVHIDLSDNAADEKNNVAEKQKADEIRQTLLNHPLVADAVEIFNGKIEEIKIG
;
A
#
# COMPACT_ATOMS: atom_id res chain seq x y z
N MET A 1 -5.54 34.24 24.88
CA MET A 1 -4.46 33.49 24.19
C MET A 1 -5.11 32.65 23.11
N ALA A 2 -4.52 32.57 21.92
CA ALA A 2 -5.06 31.71 20.85
C ALA A 2 -5.10 30.26 21.34
N TYR A 3 -6.23 29.58 21.13
CA TYR A 3 -6.37 28.15 21.45
C TYR A 3 -5.29 27.37 20.70
N LEU A 4 -4.56 26.53 21.43
CA LEU A 4 -3.46 25.76 20.89
C LEU A 4 -3.78 24.29 21.11
N VAL A 5 -3.97 23.57 19.99
CA VAL A 5 -4.29 22.14 19.94
C VAL A 5 -3.38 21.34 20.87
N LEU A 6 -3.96 20.40 21.63
CA LEU A 6 -3.23 19.57 22.60
C LEU A 6 -1.96 18.94 22.01
N ALA A 7 -2.04 18.43 20.78
CA ALA A 7 -0.91 17.83 20.05
C ALA A 7 0.30 18.76 19.87
N ARG A 8 0.09 20.08 19.93
CA ARG A 8 1.16 21.09 19.90
C ARG A 8 1.52 21.57 21.30
N LYS A 9 0.55 21.70 22.21
CA LYS A 9 0.75 22.16 23.59
C LYS A 9 1.59 21.18 24.40
N TYR A 10 1.28 19.90 24.27
CA TYR A 10 1.93 18.79 24.98
C TYR A 10 2.99 18.09 24.14
N ARG A 11 3.53 18.75 23.10
CA ARG A 11 4.65 18.19 22.36
C ARG A 11 5.86 18.05 23.33
N PRO A 12 6.43 16.84 23.49
CA PRO A 12 7.57 16.61 24.37
C PRO A 12 8.72 17.58 24.14
N GLN A 13 9.23 18.15 25.23
CA GLN A 13 10.35 19.09 25.22
C GLN A 13 11.68 18.45 25.63
N THR A 14 11.62 17.33 26.34
CA THR A 14 12.80 16.56 26.78
C THR A 14 12.70 15.10 26.36
N PHE A 15 13.81 14.37 26.36
CA PHE A 15 13.81 12.95 26.02
C PHE A 15 13.03 12.08 27.03
N ASP A 16 12.83 12.56 28.26
CA ASP A 16 12.08 11.84 29.31
C ASP A 16 10.57 11.93 29.13
N GLU A 17 10.09 12.97 28.45
CA GLU A 17 8.67 13.15 28.14
C GLU A 17 8.22 12.33 26.91
N VAL A 18 9.15 11.71 26.20
CA VAL A 18 8.82 10.91 24.99
C VAL A 18 8.31 9.53 25.41
N VAL A 19 7.03 9.29 25.14
CA VAL A 19 6.33 8.04 25.49
C VAL A 19 6.69 6.91 24.51
N GLY A 20 6.94 5.71 25.04
CA GLY A 20 7.06 4.47 24.26
C GLY A 20 8.33 4.29 23.43
N GLN A 21 9.32 5.18 23.53
CA GLN A 21 10.55 5.13 22.70
C GLN A 21 11.85 5.07 23.53
N ALA A 22 11.81 4.39 24.68
CA ALA A 22 12.94 4.33 25.63
C ALA A 22 14.26 3.83 25.00
N HIS A 23 14.19 2.91 24.03
CA HIS A 23 15.39 2.39 23.35
C HIS A 23 16.10 3.47 22.50
N VAL A 24 15.34 4.34 21.83
CA VAL A 24 15.89 5.43 21.03
C VAL A 24 16.39 6.55 21.95
N THR A 25 15.56 7.00 22.89
CA THR A 25 15.89 8.14 23.76
C THR A 25 17.11 7.84 24.61
N ARG A 26 17.23 6.64 25.20
CA ARG A 26 18.41 6.21 25.95
C ARG A 26 19.67 6.19 25.09
N THR A 27 19.57 5.71 23.85
CA THR A 27 20.71 5.66 22.92
C THR A 27 21.19 7.07 22.58
N LEU A 28 20.27 8.00 22.33
CA LEU A 28 20.60 9.39 22.04
C LEU A 28 21.21 10.11 23.25
N LYS A 29 20.64 9.94 24.45
CA LYS A 29 21.21 10.47 25.69
C LYS A 29 22.66 10.04 25.89
N ASN A 30 22.91 8.73 25.77
CA ASN A 30 24.26 8.17 25.87
C ASN A 30 25.22 8.71 24.79
N ALA A 31 24.73 8.95 23.57
CA ALA A 31 25.54 9.49 22.48
C ALA A 31 25.94 10.94 22.75
N ILE A 32 25.03 11.75 23.29
CA ILE A 32 25.30 13.14 23.67
C ILE A 32 26.32 13.20 24.81
N GLU A 33 26.12 12.43 25.88
CA GLU A 33 27.01 12.39 27.04
C GLU A 33 28.44 11.96 26.68
N LYS A 34 28.57 11.05 25.69
CA LYS A 34 29.87 10.57 25.20
C LYS A 34 30.48 11.45 24.12
N GLY A 35 29.79 12.49 23.66
CA GLY A 35 30.22 13.32 22.53
C GLY A 35 30.34 12.54 21.21
N ARG A 36 29.52 11.51 21.00
CA ARG A 36 29.53 10.61 19.83
C ARG A 36 28.22 10.68 19.04
N VAL A 37 27.70 11.90 18.87
CA VAL A 37 26.51 12.15 18.05
C VAL A 37 26.91 12.06 16.58
N ALA A 38 26.25 11.18 15.82
CA ALA A 38 26.49 11.04 14.38
C ALA A 38 26.09 12.33 13.63
N HIS A 39 26.86 12.67 12.59
CA HIS A 39 26.59 13.81 11.73
C HIS A 39 25.27 13.65 10.94
N ALA A 40 24.82 12.42 10.70
CA ALA A 40 23.57 12.11 10.03
C ALA A 40 22.80 11.03 10.79
N MET A 41 21.55 11.32 11.16
CA MET A 41 20.65 10.38 11.83
C MET A 41 19.34 10.25 11.05
N LEU A 42 18.81 9.02 10.98
CA LEU A 42 17.53 8.72 10.35
C LEU A 42 16.56 8.14 11.37
N PHE A 43 15.48 8.87 11.64
CA PHE A 43 14.35 8.43 12.44
C PHE A 43 13.30 7.81 11.52
N SER A 44 13.10 6.49 11.61
CA SER A 44 12.10 5.78 10.83
C SER A 44 11.01 5.20 11.73
N GLY A 45 9.78 5.16 11.26
CA GLY A 45 8.70 4.50 11.97
C GLY A 45 7.32 5.03 11.57
N PRO A 46 6.25 4.44 12.12
CA PRO A 46 4.88 4.86 11.83
C PRO A 46 4.64 6.37 12.10
N ARG A 47 3.60 6.92 11.49
CA ARG A 47 3.22 8.32 11.72
C ARG A 47 2.87 8.54 13.20
N GLY A 48 3.24 9.71 13.73
CA GLY A 48 2.86 10.14 15.08
C GLY A 48 3.55 9.45 16.25
N THR A 49 4.57 8.62 16.01
CA THR A 49 5.43 7.99 17.05
C THR A 49 6.48 8.92 17.65
N GLY A 50 6.59 10.16 17.15
CA GLY A 50 7.48 11.18 17.70
C GLY A 50 8.77 11.47 16.92
N LYS A 51 8.92 10.99 15.68
CA LYS A 51 10.13 11.18 14.84
C LYS A 51 10.67 12.62 14.82
N THR A 52 9.87 13.56 14.33
CA THR A 52 10.22 14.99 14.23
C THR A 52 10.40 15.63 15.61
N THR A 53 9.65 15.15 16.60
CA THR A 53 9.77 15.59 18.00
C THR A 53 11.13 15.22 18.58
N ILE A 54 11.57 13.97 18.42
CA ILE A 54 12.89 13.51 18.86
C ILE A 54 14.00 14.28 18.13
N ALA A 55 13.86 14.52 16.82
CA ALA A 55 14.82 15.33 16.06
C ALA A 55 14.92 16.77 16.60
N ARG A 56 13.80 17.40 16.96
CA ARG A 56 13.80 18.73 17.60
C ARG A 56 14.40 18.72 19.00
N ILE A 57 14.12 17.70 19.82
CA ILE A 57 14.74 17.56 21.15
C ILE A 57 16.25 17.40 21.01
N LEU A 58 16.71 16.58 20.06
CA LEU A 58 18.13 16.41 19.76
C LEU A 58 18.77 17.72 19.28
N ALA A 59 18.08 18.48 18.43
CA ALA A 59 18.56 19.79 18.00
C ALA A 59 18.74 20.76 19.19
N LYS A 60 17.78 20.79 20.12
CA LYS A 60 17.90 21.56 21.36
C LYS A 60 19.04 21.07 22.24
N ALA A 61 19.20 19.75 22.38
CA ALA A 61 20.27 19.15 23.16
C ALA A 61 21.66 19.54 22.64
N MET A 62 21.85 19.59 21.32
CA MET A 62 23.13 19.95 20.70
C MET A 62 23.41 21.47 20.72
N ASN A 63 22.37 22.29 20.61
CA ASN A 63 22.49 23.76 20.51
C ASN A 63 22.17 24.52 21.80
N CYS A 64 22.01 23.82 22.93
CA CYS A 64 21.80 24.47 24.22
C CYS A 64 23.02 25.32 24.61
N GLU A 65 22.78 26.51 25.17
CA GLU A 65 23.84 27.42 25.62
C GLU A 65 24.74 26.79 26.69
N SER A 66 24.16 25.95 27.56
CA SER A 66 24.88 25.17 28.58
C SER A 66 25.83 24.10 28.00
N GLY A 67 25.87 23.94 26.68
CA GLY A 67 26.63 22.89 25.99
C GLY A 67 25.75 21.71 25.58
N ALA A 68 26.36 20.77 24.85
CA ALA A 68 25.69 19.54 24.41
C ALA A 68 25.27 18.72 25.65
N THR A 69 23.97 18.62 25.90
CA THR A 69 23.43 17.96 27.09
C THR A 69 22.23 17.09 26.73
N ALA A 70 22.10 15.94 27.40
CA ALA A 70 20.94 15.07 27.29
C ALA A 70 19.64 15.75 27.77
N THR A 71 19.74 16.75 28.65
CA THR A 71 18.61 17.48 29.22
C THR A 71 18.67 18.96 28.80
N PRO A 72 18.06 19.34 27.66
CA PRO A 72 18.07 20.73 27.22
C PRO A 72 17.31 21.61 28.22
N CYS A 73 17.82 22.82 28.48
CA CYS A 73 17.28 23.70 29.53
C CYS A 73 15.89 24.25 29.21
N ASN A 74 15.48 24.28 27.93
CA ASN A 74 14.20 24.84 27.44
C ASN A 74 13.95 26.33 27.73
N VAL A 75 14.91 27.05 28.31
CA VAL A 75 14.79 28.47 28.68
C VAL A 75 15.75 29.39 27.91
N CYS A 76 16.86 28.87 27.38
CA CYS A 76 17.81 29.67 26.62
C CYS A 76 17.27 30.03 25.23
N ARG A 77 17.87 31.04 24.59
CA ARG A 77 17.40 31.57 23.30
C ARG A 77 17.36 30.48 22.23
N SER A 78 18.40 29.65 22.13
CA SER A 78 18.43 28.53 21.19
C SER A 78 17.29 27.55 21.44
N CYS A 79 17.05 27.16 22.69
CA CYS A 79 15.97 26.22 23.01
C CYS A 79 14.58 26.83 22.75
N SER A 80 14.35 28.10 23.08
CA SER A 80 13.08 28.77 22.83
C SER A 80 12.80 28.92 21.34
N ASP A 81 13.80 29.31 20.56
CA ASP A 81 13.67 29.53 19.11
C ASP A 81 13.39 28.21 18.38
N ILE A 82 14.09 27.12 18.75
CA ILE A 82 13.84 25.77 18.19
C ILE A 82 12.43 25.28 18.58
N THR A 83 12.01 25.50 19.82
CA THR A 83 10.65 25.12 20.28
C THR A 83 9.57 25.87 19.50
N ALA A 84 9.79 27.16 19.24
CA ALA A 84 8.92 27.99 18.43
C ALA A 84 8.96 27.68 16.92
N GLY A 85 9.93 26.88 16.46
CA GLY A 85 10.15 26.59 15.04
C GLY A 85 10.72 27.78 14.25
N ARG A 86 11.46 28.68 14.92
CA ARG A 86 12.08 29.88 14.33
C ARG A 86 13.59 29.94 14.59
N GLY A 87 14.22 28.78 14.80
CA GLY A 87 15.66 28.70 15.00
C GLY A 87 16.41 29.15 13.75
N VAL A 88 17.32 30.11 13.90
CA VAL A 88 18.13 30.62 12.77
C VAL A 88 19.08 29.54 12.24
N ASP A 89 19.64 28.72 13.13
CA ASP A 89 20.60 27.68 12.79
C ASP A 89 19.96 26.28 12.71
N VAL A 90 18.64 26.17 12.88
CA VAL A 90 17.90 24.92 12.79
C VAL A 90 16.85 25.03 11.70
N PHE A 91 17.13 24.40 10.57
CA PHE A 91 16.28 24.42 9.38
C PHE A 91 15.38 23.18 9.41
N GLU A 92 14.09 23.40 9.60
CA GLU A 92 13.08 22.34 9.50
C GLU A 92 12.42 22.42 8.12
N ILE A 93 12.63 21.39 7.32
CA ILE A 93 12.21 21.29 5.93
C ILE A 93 11.26 20.11 5.82
N ASP A 94 10.11 20.33 5.22
CA ASP A 94 9.21 19.24 4.85
C ASP A 94 9.55 18.76 3.43
N GLY A 95 9.96 17.51 3.31
CA GLY A 95 10.36 16.88 2.06
C GLY A 95 9.20 16.75 1.06
N ALA A 96 7.94 16.79 1.51
CA ALA A 96 6.80 16.79 0.61
C ALA A 96 6.63 18.13 -0.13
N SER A 97 6.87 19.25 0.56
CA SER A 97 6.78 20.60 -0.02
C SER A 97 8.08 21.09 -0.66
N ASN A 98 9.23 20.52 -0.27
CA ASN A 98 10.56 20.95 -0.73
C ASN A 98 11.33 19.79 -1.42
N ASN A 99 10.72 19.19 -2.43
CA ASN A 99 11.25 18.00 -3.11
C ASN A 99 12.22 18.31 -4.27
N SER A 100 12.41 19.58 -4.60
CA SER A 100 13.18 20.04 -5.76
C SER A 100 14.69 19.97 -5.51
N VAL A 101 15.45 19.72 -6.58
CA VAL A 101 16.92 19.62 -6.52
C VAL A 101 17.55 20.94 -6.14
N ASP A 102 16.97 22.06 -6.59
CA ASP A 102 17.56 23.39 -6.43
C ASP A 102 17.48 23.87 -4.98
N GLN A 103 16.36 23.63 -4.30
CA GLN A 103 16.24 23.89 -2.85
C GLN A 103 17.29 23.12 -2.04
N ILE A 104 17.52 21.85 -2.39
CA ILE A 104 18.54 21.03 -1.72
C ILE A 104 19.95 21.52 -2.05
N ARG A 105 20.20 22.01 -3.27
CA ARG A 105 21.51 22.62 -3.63
C ARG A 105 21.76 23.89 -2.84
N GLU A 106 20.77 24.76 -2.69
CA GLU A 106 20.86 25.95 -1.86
C GLU A 106 21.17 25.59 -0.40
N LEU A 107 20.51 24.56 0.15
CA LEU A 107 20.79 24.07 1.50
C LEU A 107 22.23 23.56 1.63
N ARG A 108 22.73 22.86 0.61
CA ARG A 108 24.10 22.36 0.53
C ARG A 108 25.14 23.47 0.43
N GLU A 109 24.82 24.58 -0.23
CA GLU A 109 25.70 25.75 -0.28
C GLU A 109 25.67 26.47 1.07
N ASN A 110 24.49 26.64 1.64
CA ASN A 110 24.29 27.24 2.94
C ASN A 110 24.96 26.44 4.07
N SER A 111 25.10 25.12 3.96
CA SER A 111 25.73 24.28 4.98
C SER A 111 27.23 24.54 5.14
N ARG A 112 27.88 25.14 4.14
CA ARG A 112 29.31 25.50 4.20
C ARG A 112 29.62 26.65 5.15
N TYR A 113 28.63 27.50 5.43
CA TYR A 113 28.80 28.64 6.33
C TYR A 113 28.63 28.22 7.80
N MET A 114 29.39 28.88 8.67
CA MET A 114 29.29 28.72 10.13
C MET A 114 27.89 29.10 10.64
N PRO A 115 27.43 28.50 11.75
CA PRO A 115 26.18 28.91 12.40
C PRO A 115 26.30 30.34 12.98
N ALA A 116 25.18 31.06 13.06
CA ALA A 116 25.14 32.45 13.47
C ALA A 116 25.18 32.61 15.01
N HIS A 117 24.39 31.81 15.73
CA HIS A 117 24.23 31.93 17.19
C HIS A 117 24.41 30.60 17.92
N SER A 118 24.29 29.48 17.21
CA SER A 118 24.33 28.14 17.77
C SER A 118 25.69 27.46 17.56
N ARG A 119 25.92 26.33 18.22
CA ARG A 119 27.14 25.54 18.04
C ARG A 119 27.13 24.74 16.74
N TYR A 120 25.96 24.23 16.37
CA TYR A 120 25.75 23.42 15.18
C TYR A 120 24.65 24.02 14.31
N LYS A 121 24.84 23.87 12.99
CA LYS A 121 23.83 24.11 11.97
C LYS A 121 23.11 22.80 11.69
N ILE A 122 21.83 22.74 12.01
CA ILE A 122 21.07 21.49 12.03
C ILE A 122 19.99 21.54 10.95
N TYR A 123 19.94 20.52 10.11
CA TYR A 123 18.92 20.33 9.08
C TYR A 123 18.01 19.18 9.49
N ILE A 124 16.76 19.49 9.82
CA ILE A 124 15.70 18.51 10.08
C ILE A 124 14.88 18.38 8.81
N ILE A 125 14.94 17.23 8.14
CA ILE A 125 14.14 16.97 6.93
C ILE A 125 13.09 15.93 7.27
N ASP A 126 11.84 16.37 7.37
CA ASP A 126 10.69 15.49 7.58
C ASP A 126 10.20 14.90 6.26
N GLU A 127 9.60 13.71 6.34
CA GLU A 127 9.20 12.89 5.20
C GLU A 127 10.25 12.85 4.06
N VAL A 128 11.50 12.59 4.42
CA VAL A 128 12.65 12.62 3.48
C VAL A 128 12.46 11.69 2.27
N HIS A 129 11.64 10.64 2.40
CA HIS A 129 11.32 9.72 1.31
C HIS A 129 10.57 10.38 0.14
N MET A 130 10.02 11.58 0.35
CA MET A 130 9.35 12.39 -0.67
C MET A 130 10.32 13.22 -1.52
N LEU A 131 11.61 13.28 -1.16
CA LEU A 131 12.62 13.95 -1.96
C LEU A 131 12.84 13.23 -3.30
N SER A 132 13.09 14.02 -4.35
CA SER A 132 13.47 13.46 -5.65
C SER A 132 14.83 12.76 -5.59
N ILE A 133 15.05 11.78 -6.46
CA ILE A 133 16.35 11.06 -6.55
C ILE A 133 17.51 12.03 -6.80
N ALA A 134 17.28 13.05 -7.63
CA ALA A 134 18.27 14.07 -7.90
C ALA A 134 18.58 14.95 -6.67
N ALA A 135 17.60 15.23 -5.82
CA ALA A 135 17.80 15.88 -4.51
C ALA A 135 18.66 15.01 -3.58
N PHE A 136 18.39 13.70 -3.48
CA PHE A 136 19.23 12.78 -2.70
C PHE A 136 20.68 12.79 -3.18
N ASN A 137 20.91 12.74 -4.50
CA ASN A 137 22.26 12.78 -5.06
C ASN A 137 22.99 14.09 -4.77
N ALA A 138 22.27 15.21 -4.67
CA ALA A 138 22.85 16.49 -4.28
C ALA A 138 23.36 16.48 -2.84
N LEU A 139 22.70 15.75 -1.93
CA LEU A 139 23.10 15.61 -0.52
C LEU A 139 24.27 14.64 -0.31
N LEU A 140 24.49 13.66 -1.19
CA LEU A 140 25.50 12.61 -1.00
C LEU A 140 26.89 13.17 -0.70
N LYS A 141 27.34 14.17 -1.46
CA LYS A 141 28.67 14.78 -1.25
C LYS A 141 28.83 15.38 0.15
N THR A 142 27.76 15.96 0.69
CA THR A 142 27.78 16.58 2.02
C THR A 142 27.57 15.57 3.14
N LEU A 143 26.94 14.42 2.87
CA LEU A 143 26.86 13.32 3.82
C LEU A 143 28.15 12.49 3.87
N GLU A 144 28.93 12.46 2.79
CA GLU A 144 30.25 11.80 2.76
C GLU A 144 31.33 12.61 3.48
N GLU A 145 31.34 13.92 3.24
CA GLU A 145 32.32 14.84 3.83
C GLU A 145 31.58 16.00 4.53
N PRO A 146 30.90 15.72 5.66
CA PRO A 146 30.15 16.73 6.39
C PRO A 146 31.10 17.73 7.08
N PRO A 147 30.81 19.04 7.02
CA PRO A 147 31.48 20.01 7.88
C PRO A 147 31.24 19.67 9.36
N GLU A 148 32.24 19.90 10.23
CA GLU A 148 32.16 19.53 11.66
C GLU A 148 31.00 20.21 12.42
N HIS A 149 30.56 21.37 11.95
CA HIS A 149 29.46 22.14 12.54
C HIS A 149 28.08 21.80 11.98
N VAL A 150 27.95 20.80 11.08
CA VAL A 150 26.68 20.48 10.42
C VAL A 150 26.14 19.12 10.88
N LEU A 151 24.85 19.08 11.24
CA LEU A 151 24.13 17.86 11.59
C LEU A 151 22.87 17.71 10.73
N PHE A 152 22.60 16.50 10.24
CA PHE A 152 21.41 16.13 9.47
C PHE A 152 20.53 15.16 10.25
N PHE A 153 19.27 15.53 10.46
CA PHE A 153 18.26 14.68 11.08
C PHE A 153 17.13 14.42 10.08
N PHE A 154 17.07 13.20 9.59
CA PHE A 154 16.05 12.75 8.65
C PHE A 154 14.91 12.07 9.40
N ALA A 155 13.66 12.33 9.02
CA ALA A 155 12.50 11.61 9.48
C ALA A 155 11.73 11.00 8.30
N THR A 156 11.23 9.76 8.44
CA THR A 156 10.46 9.09 7.39
C THR A 156 9.46 8.09 7.96
N THR A 157 8.29 7.97 7.34
CA THR A 157 7.41 6.81 7.52
C THR A 157 7.84 5.59 6.70
N GLU A 158 8.56 5.79 5.59
CA GLU A 158 8.88 4.75 4.61
C GLU A 158 10.39 4.65 4.35
N ALA A 159 11.12 3.99 5.25
CA ALA A 159 12.58 3.83 5.10
C ALA A 159 12.99 3.02 3.85
N HIS A 160 12.12 2.14 3.36
CA HIS A 160 12.40 1.31 2.18
C HIS A 160 12.46 2.11 0.87
N LYS A 161 11.87 3.30 0.83
CA LYS A 161 11.95 4.22 -0.32
C LYS A 161 13.25 5.03 -0.35
N ILE A 162 14.00 5.05 0.74
CA ILE A 162 15.25 5.80 0.82
C ILE A 162 16.37 5.01 0.12
N PRO A 163 17.17 5.65 -0.76
CA PRO A 163 18.31 4.98 -1.39
C PRO A 163 19.28 4.40 -0.37
N VAL A 164 19.76 3.17 -0.62
CA VAL A 164 20.73 2.48 0.24
C VAL A 164 22.01 3.30 0.44
N THR A 165 22.38 4.12 -0.55
CA THR A 165 23.52 5.05 -0.48
C THR A 165 23.39 6.09 0.64
N ILE A 166 22.18 6.51 0.98
CA ILE A 166 21.92 7.43 2.09
C ILE A 166 21.87 6.64 3.40
N LEU A 167 21.18 5.50 3.40
CA LEU A 167 21.05 4.64 4.58
C LEU A 167 22.41 4.19 5.13
N SER A 168 23.39 3.89 4.28
CA SER A 168 24.72 3.47 4.70
C SER A 168 25.55 4.58 5.38
N ARG A 169 25.14 5.85 5.22
CA ARG A 169 25.81 7.03 5.78
C ARG A 169 25.07 7.61 6.99
N CYS A 170 23.91 7.07 7.34
CA CYS A 170 23.08 7.55 8.44
C CYS A 170 23.04 6.54 9.60
N GLN A 171 23.06 7.05 10.83
CA GLN A 171 22.69 6.23 11.99
C GLN A 171 21.16 6.09 12.03
N ARG A 172 20.66 4.88 11.79
CA ARG A 172 19.22 4.60 11.77
C ARG A 172 18.68 4.31 13.17
N HIS A 173 17.56 4.96 13.50
CA HIS A 173 16.78 4.74 14.71
C HIS A 173 15.33 4.42 14.33
N ASP A 174 14.91 3.19 14.62
CA ASP A 174 13.55 2.74 14.35
C ASP A 174 12.65 2.99 15.56
N LEU A 175 11.64 3.85 15.39
CA LEU A 175 10.58 4.10 16.35
C LEU A 175 9.46 3.09 16.13
N LYS A 176 8.95 2.54 17.23
CA LYS A 176 7.87 1.56 17.23
C LYS A 176 6.51 2.25 17.42
N ARG A 177 5.41 1.53 17.18
CA ARG A 177 4.11 1.98 17.67
C ARG A 177 4.16 2.07 19.20
N ILE A 178 3.44 3.03 19.76
CA ILE A 178 3.35 3.18 21.21
C ILE A 178 2.29 2.21 21.70
N ASP A 179 2.61 1.49 22.78
CA ASP A 179 1.69 0.53 23.41
C ASP A 179 0.43 1.27 23.88
N LEU A 180 -0.75 0.64 23.77
CA LEU A 180 -2.02 1.29 24.07
C LEU A 180 -2.08 1.75 25.53
N ASP A 181 -1.63 0.93 26.47
CA ASP A 181 -1.55 1.27 27.89
C ASP A 181 -0.76 2.57 28.12
N ALA A 182 0.40 2.69 27.45
CA ALA A 182 1.24 3.88 27.56
C ALA A 182 0.58 5.13 26.95
N VAL A 183 -0.24 4.97 25.91
CA VAL A 183 -1.04 6.07 25.36
C VAL A 183 -2.14 6.47 26.35
N VAL A 184 -2.87 5.52 26.93
CA VAL A 184 -3.93 5.77 27.92
C VAL A 184 -3.37 6.49 29.14
N ASP A 185 -2.28 5.99 29.72
CA ASP A 185 -1.59 6.61 30.87
C ASP A 185 -1.20 8.07 30.60
N HIS A 186 -0.73 8.34 29.38
CA HIS A 186 -0.36 9.69 28.98
C HIS A 186 -1.57 10.60 28.78
N LEU A 187 -2.64 10.10 28.17
CA LEU A 187 -3.89 10.84 28.01
C LEU A 187 -4.52 11.15 29.38
N GLU A 188 -4.50 10.22 30.33
CA GLU A 188 -4.95 10.46 31.71
C GLU A 188 -4.17 11.60 32.36
N THR A 189 -2.84 11.59 32.20
CA THR A 189 -1.97 12.64 32.75
C THR A 189 -2.34 14.01 32.17
N ILE A 190 -2.63 14.09 30.87
CA ILE A 190 -3.03 15.33 30.21
C ILE A 190 -4.43 15.77 30.65
N CYS A 191 -5.39 14.85 30.76
CA CYS A 191 -6.73 15.14 31.26
C CYS A 191 -6.68 15.74 32.68
N ARG A 192 -5.81 15.20 33.56
CA ARG A 192 -5.58 15.76 34.91
C ARG A 192 -4.99 17.18 34.86
N GLN A 193 -4.08 17.45 33.93
CA GLN A 193 -3.46 18.77 33.77
C GLN A 193 -4.43 19.81 33.20
N GLU A 194 -5.32 19.42 32.28
CA GLU A 194 -6.38 20.28 31.75
C GLU A 194 -7.61 20.36 32.67
N SER A 195 -7.59 19.66 33.81
CA SER A 195 -8.71 19.57 34.76
C SER A 195 -10.01 19.05 34.14
N VAL A 196 -9.91 18.10 33.20
CA VAL A 196 -11.06 17.45 32.56
C VAL A 196 -11.20 16.01 33.05
N SER A 197 -12.44 15.62 33.36
CA SER A 197 -12.78 14.24 33.74
C SER A 197 -13.29 13.47 32.53
N VAL A 198 -12.49 12.52 32.03
CA VAL A 198 -12.87 11.57 30.98
C VAL A 198 -12.84 10.17 31.59
N ALA A 199 -13.85 9.33 31.30
CA ALA A 199 -13.88 7.94 31.75
C ALA A 199 -12.73 7.14 31.11
N ALA A 200 -12.16 6.18 31.85
CA ALA A 200 -11.05 5.36 31.37
C ALA A 200 -11.40 4.58 30.08
N ASP A 201 -12.63 4.08 29.98
CA ASP A 201 -13.11 3.36 28.80
C ASP A 201 -13.07 4.23 27.53
N ASN A 202 -13.41 5.52 27.65
CA ASN A 202 -13.33 6.47 26.53
C ASN A 202 -11.88 6.74 26.11
N LEU A 203 -10.95 6.78 27.05
CA LEU A 203 -9.52 6.96 26.74
C LEU A 203 -8.96 5.73 26.01
N TRP A 204 -9.43 4.54 26.37
CA TRP A 204 -9.13 3.31 25.64
C TRP A 204 -9.61 3.34 24.20
N VAL A 205 -10.85 3.81 23.97
CA VAL A 205 -11.36 4.00 22.60
C VAL A 205 -10.46 4.97 21.83
N VAL A 206 -10.09 6.11 22.41
CA VAL A 206 -9.20 7.09 21.75
C VAL A 206 -7.81 6.50 21.46
N ALA A 207 -7.22 5.79 22.42
CA ALA A 207 -5.91 5.17 22.26
C ALA A 207 -5.92 4.13 21.14
N ARG A 208 -6.96 3.29 21.08
CA ARG A 208 -7.15 2.30 20.02
C ARG A 208 -7.31 2.96 18.65
N GLU A 209 -8.18 3.97 18.53
CA GLU A 209 -8.42 4.67 17.26
C GLU A 209 -7.18 5.42 16.76
N SER A 210 -6.30 5.83 17.68
CA SER A 210 -5.01 6.41 17.30
C SER A 210 -4.03 5.40 16.70
N GLY A 211 -4.25 4.09 16.90
CA GLY A 211 -3.36 3.03 16.42
C GLY A 211 -1.91 3.17 16.94
N GLY A 212 -1.72 3.66 18.17
CA GLY A 212 -0.39 3.89 18.75
C GLY A 212 0.33 5.14 18.24
N SER A 213 -0.41 6.10 17.67
CA SER A 213 0.06 7.43 17.28
C SER A 213 -0.33 8.47 18.33
N MET A 214 0.64 8.98 19.10
CA MET A 214 0.38 9.98 20.14
C MET A 214 -0.21 11.27 19.57
N ARG A 215 0.25 11.66 18.36
CA ARG A 215 -0.26 12.86 17.68
C ARG A 215 -1.75 12.72 17.36
N ASP A 216 -2.17 11.56 16.87
CA ASP A 216 -3.56 11.34 16.49
C ASP A 216 -4.42 11.18 17.76
N ALA A 217 -3.93 10.47 18.78
CA ALA A 217 -4.59 10.36 20.09
C ALA A 217 -4.90 11.74 20.72
N LEU A 218 -3.92 12.66 20.73
CA LEU A 218 -4.13 14.01 21.24
C LEU A 218 -5.09 14.83 20.38
N SER A 219 -5.11 14.60 19.06
CA SER A 219 -6.02 15.30 18.15
C SER A 219 -7.46 14.83 18.34
N LEU A 220 -7.66 13.53 18.55
CA LEU A 220 -8.96 12.94 18.88
C LEU A 220 -9.44 13.40 20.26
N LEU A 221 -8.55 13.44 21.26
CA LEU A 221 -8.89 14.00 22.57
C LEU A 221 -9.30 15.48 22.46
N ASP A 222 -8.56 16.28 21.69
CA ASP A 222 -8.88 17.70 21.46
C ASP A 222 -10.28 17.88 20.84
N GLN A 223 -10.62 17.04 19.86
CA GLN A 223 -11.95 17.02 19.23
C GLN A 223 -13.05 16.65 20.23
N ILE A 224 -12.80 15.65 21.08
CA ILE A 224 -13.73 15.24 22.13
C ILE A 224 -13.95 16.38 23.14
N LEU A 225 -12.87 17.06 23.58
CA LEU A 225 -12.96 18.20 24.49
C LEU A 225 -13.71 19.39 23.88
N ALA A 226 -13.53 19.64 22.58
CA ALA A 226 -14.21 20.73 21.88
C ALA A 226 -15.74 20.53 21.81
N CYS A 227 -16.22 19.28 21.80
CA CYS A 227 -17.65 18.95 21.73
C CYS A 227 -18.40 19.10 23.07
N GLY A 228 -17.68 19.23 24.20
CA GLY A 228 -18.18 19.86 25.42
C GLY A 228 -19.52 19.36 25.97
N GLU A 229 -19.57 18.13 26.49
CA GLU A 229 -20.58 17.76 27.49
C GLU A 229 -19.89 17.12 28.71
N SER A 230 -20.32 17.54 29.92
CA SER A 230 -19.68 17.23 31.20
C SER A 230 -19.70 15.75 31.58
N ARG A 231 -20.37 14.91 30.79
CA ARG A 231 -20.39 13.45 30.88
C ARG A 231 -20.31 12.89 29.49
N MET A 232 -19.09 12.52 29.09
CA MET A 232 -18.86 11.81 27.85
C MET A 232 -19.23 10.35 28.07
N ASP A 233 -20.41 9.97 27.60
CA ASP A 233 -20.82 8.58 27.53
C ASP A 233 -20.02 7.86 26.42
N GLU A 234 -19.74 6.57 26.61
CA GLU A 234 -18.96 5.75 25.66
C GLU A 234 -19.62 5.75 24.27
N GLY A 235 -20.95 5.58 24.24
CA GLY A 235 -21.73 5.63 23.01
C GLY A 235 -21.74 7.00 22.32
N TYR A 236 -21.45 8.10 23.04
CA TYR A 236 -21.28 9.41 22.42
C TYR A 236 -19.89 9.55 21.79
N VAL A 237 -18.83 9.14 22.49
CA VAL A 237 -17.45 9.19 21.99
C VAL A 237 -17.31 8.31 20.75
N MET A 238 -17.87 7.10 20.75
CA MET A 238 -17.88 6.22 19.58
C MET A 238 -18.55 6.88 18.36
N ARG A 239 -19.75 7.46 18.55
CA ARG A 239 -20.45 8.19 17.47
C ARG A 239 -19.66 9.38 16.96
N LEU A 240 -19.00 10.14 17.85
CA LEU A 240 -18.19 11.29 17.48
C LEU A 240 -16.94 10.90 16.68
N LEU A 241 -16.29 9.80 17.07
CA LEU A 241 -15.11 9.26 16.37
C LEU A 241 -15.49 8.49 15.08
N GLY A 242 -16.79 8.35 14.80
CA GLY A 242 -17.31 7.48 13.74
C GLY A 242 -16.86 6.03 13.93
N SER A 243 -16.55 5.66 15.17
CA SER A 243 -16.14 4.34 15.58
C SER A 243 -17.36 3.51 15.91
N MET A 244 -17.27 2.24 15.54
CA MET A 244 -18.40 1.34 15.66
C MET A 244 -18.70 0.92 17.08
N ASP A 245 -19.98 0.79 17.39
CA ASP A 245 -20.40 0.03 18.54
C ASP A 245 -20.02 -1.44 18.30
N ARG A 246 -19.10 -1.95 19.12
CA ARG A 246 -18.62 -3.33 19.03
C ARG A 246 -19.75 -4.34 19.27
N GLN A 247 -20.85 -3.94 19.90
CA GLN A 247 -22.05 -4.78 19.99
C GLN A 247 -22.51 -5.26 18.62
N VAL A 248 -22.41 -4.42 17.58
CA VAL A 248 -22.77 -4.82 16.20
C VAL A 248 -21.86 -5.93 15.69
N LEU A 249 -20.56 -5.89 16.02
CA LEU A 249 -19.61 -6.95 15.63
C LEU A 249 -19.89 -8.25 16.39
N PHE A 250 -20.19 -8.17 17.68
CA PHE A 250 -20.59 -9.31 18.48
C PHE A 250 -21.89 -9.95 17.95
N ASP A 251 -22.93 -9.14 17.73
CA ASP A 251 -24.21 -9.58 17.18
C ASP A 251 -24.06 -10.21 15.79
N LEU A 252 -23.21 -9.63 14.94
CA LEU A 252 -22.94 -10.16 13.60
C LEU A 252 -22.19 -11.49 13.67
N SER A 253 -21.18 -11.62 14.55
CA SER A 253 -20.49 -12.89 14.74
C SER A 253 -21.42 -13.98 15.29
N ASP A 254 -22.31 -13.65 16.23
CA ASP A 254 -23.32 -14.58 16.75
C ASP A 254 -24.32 -14.98 15.67
N ALA A 255 -24.76 -14.04 14.82
CA ALA A 255 -25.64 -14.34 13.70
C ALA A 255 -24.98 -15.27 12.67
N VAL A 256 -23.69 -15.07 12.40
CA VAL A 256 -22.89 -15.94 11.52
C VAL A 256 -22.78 -17.35 12.10
N PHE A 257 -22.50 -17.47 13.40
CA PHE A 257 -22.42 -18.78 14.07
C PHE A 257 -23.78 -19.49 14.17
N ALA A 258 -24.86 -18.74 14.38
CA ALA A 258 -26.24 -19.24 14.35
C ALA A 258 -26.75 -19.55 12.93
N ARG A 259 -25.97 -19.20 11.89
CA ARG A 259 -26.33 -19.32 10.47
C ARG A 259 -27.60 -18.55 10.08
N ASP A 260 -27.89 -17.46 10.78
CA ASP A 260 -29.05 -16.61 10.50
C ASP A 260 -28.66 -15.48 9.52
N ILE A 261 -28.91 -15.73 8.23
CA ILE A 261 -28.61 -14.73 7.17
C ILE A 261 -29.48 -13.48 7.29
N SER A 262 -30.70 -13.60 7.80
CA SER A 262 -31.62 -12.46 7.95
C SER A 262 -31.09 -11.48 9.00
N ARG A 263 -30.57 -11.98 10.12
CA ARG A 263 -29.93 -11.16 11.15
C ARG A 263 -28.62 -10.54 10.66
N VAL A 264 -27.81 -11.29 9.90
CA VAL A 264 -26.58 -10.76 9.26
C VAL A 264 -26.89 -9.59 8.33
N LEU A 265 -27.85 -9.75 7.42
CA LEU A 265 -28.24 -8.69 6.48
C LEU A 265 -28.85 -7.48 7.21
N GLY A 266 -29.64 -7.71 8.26
CA GLY A 266 -30.19 -6.65 9.11
C GLY A 266 -29.11 -5.83 9.82
N ALA A 267 -28.06 -6.48 10.32
CA ALA A 267 -26.91 -5.79 10.92
C ALA A 267 -26.17 -4.92 9.88
N ILE A 268 -25.90 -5.45 8.68
CA ILE A 268 -25.28 -4.69 7.58
C ILE A 268 -26.11 -3.47 7.18
N ASP A 269 -27.44 -3.63 7.09
CA ASP A 269 -28.34 -2.51 6.75
C ASP A 269 -28.37 -1.44 7.85
N THR A 270 -28.27 -1.85 9.12
CA THR A 270 -28.14 -0.94 10.26
C THR A 270 -26.85 -0.12 10.17
N VAL A 271 -25.73 -0.76 9.86
CA VAL A 271 -24.43 -0.08 9.62
C VAL A 271 -24.57 0.92 8.47
N TYR A 272 -25.16 0.49 7.36
CA TYR A 272 -25.32 1.34 6.18
C TYR A 272 -26.18 2.58 6.46
N LYS A 273 -27.30 2.40 7.16
CA LYS A 273 -28.22 3.50 7.54
C LYS A 273 -27.60 4.47 8.54
N SER A 274 -26.68 4.00 9.37
CA SER A 274 -25.96 4.86 10.32
C SER A 274 -24.97 5.83 9.66
N GLY A 275 -24.75 5.73 8.34
CA GLY A 275 -23.88 6.63 7.59
C GLY A 275 -22.39 6.34 7.73
N GLN A 276 -22.04 5.16 8.22
CA GLN A 276 -20.65 4.77 8.46
C GLN A 276 -19.94 4.21 7.23
N ASP A 277 -18.61 4.25 7.25
CA ASP A 277 -17.78 3.67 6.20
C ASP A 277 -17.77 2.13 6.30
N LEU A 278 -18.46 1.49 5.36
CA LEU A 278 -18.49 0.03 5.19
C LEU A 278 -17.10 -0.61 5.03
N LYS A 279 -16.13 0.11 4.47
CA LYS A 279 -14.76 -0.42 4.30
C LYS A 279 -14.03 -0.48 5.63
N ARG A 280 -14.22 0.53 6.50
CA ARG A 280 -13.70 0.53 7.87
C ARG A 280 -14.38 -0.56 8.70
N PHE A 281 -15.71 -0.65 8.61
CA PHE A 281 -16.49 -1.72 9.25
C PHE A 281 -15.97 -3.11 8.87
N TYR A 282 -15.65 -3.31 7.60
CA TYR A 282 -15.10 -4.58 7.14
C TYR A 282 -13.72 -4.90 7.73
N ALA A 283 -12.84 -3.90 7.85
CA ALA A 283 -11.53 -4.09 8.47
C ALA A 283 -11.67 -4.48 9.95
N ASP A 284 -12.60 -3.84 10.68
CA ASP A 284 -12.90 -4.19 12.08
C ASP A 284 -13.50 -5.59 12.21
N LEU A 285 -14.39 -5.97 11.28
CA LEU A 285 -14.95 -7.32 11.22
C LEU A 285 -13.88 -8.39 10.98
N LEU A 286 -12.95 -8.15 10.04
CA LEU A 286 -11.86 -9.07 9.75
C LEU A 286 -10.93 -9.22 10.97
N ALA A 287 -10.62 -8.12 11.65
CA ALA A 287 -9.87 -8.14 12.90
C ALA A 287 -10.61 -8.91 14.02
N HIS A 288 -11.94 -8.74 14.11
CA HIS A 288 -12.79 -9.49 15.06
C HIS A 288 -12.71 -11.00 14.83
N PHE A 289 -12.86 -11.47 13.59
CA PHE A 289 -12.71 -12.90 13.26
C PHE A 289 -11.29 -13.43 13.48
N ARG A 290 -10.26 -12.60 13.28
CA ARG A 290 -8.88 -12.93 13.68
C ARG A 290 -8.78 -13.16 15.19
N HIS A 291 -9.36 -12.28 16.00
CA HIS A 291 -9.35 -12.41 17.46
C HIS A 291 -10.09 -13.67 17.93
N LEU A 292 -11.26 -13.96 17.35
CA LEU A 292 -12.02 -15.18 17.61
C LEU A 292 -11.17 -16.44 17.33
N MET A 293 -10.43 -16.46 16.22
CA MET A 293 -9.53 -17.56 15.87
C MET A 293 -8.37 -17.70 16.87
N LEU A 294 -7.70 -16.59 17.21
CA LEU A 294 -6.59 -16.58 18.17
C LEU A 294 -7.00 -17.11 19.55
N ILE A 295 -8.19 -16.69 20.03
CA ILE A 295 -8.73 -17.14 21.31
C ILE A 295 -9.04 -18.65 21.27
N LYS A 296 -9.63 -19.16 20.17
CA LYS A 296 -9.90 -20.60 20.04
C LYS A 296 -8.62 -21.45 20.03
N MET A 297 -7.56 -20.94 19.40
CA MET A 297 -6.28 -21.63 19.31
C MET A 297 -5.45 -21.55 20.61
N GLY A 298 -5.91 -20.81 21.61
CA GLY A 298 -5.17 -20.61 22.86
C GLY A 298 -3.90 -19.78 22.68
N ALA A 299 -3.93 -18.81 21.75
CA ALA A 299 -2.81 -17.91 21.50
C ALA A 299 -2.47 -17.08 22.74
N ARG A 300 -1.22 -16.58 22.80
CA ARG A 300 -0.74 -15.78 23.93
C ARG A 300 -1.59 -14.50 24.11
N PRO A 301 -1.86 -14.05 25.35
CA PRO A 301 -2.59 -12.81 25.62
C PRO A 301 -1.97 -11.57 24.95
N GLU A 302 -0.64 -11.56 24.78
CA GLU A 302 0.15 -10.53 24.09
C GLU A 302 -0.28 -10.26 22.63
N LEU A 303 -1.01 -11.18 22.00
CA LEU A 303 -1.52 -11.01 20.64
C LEU A 303 -2.90 -10.34 20.58
N LEU A 304 -3.47 -10.04 21.75
CA LEU A 304 -4.79 -9.46 21.97
C LEU A 304 -4.71 -8.10 22.69
N ASP A 305 -3.53 -7.45 22.70
CA ASP A 305 -3.28 -6.17 23.38
C ASP A 305 -4.20 -5.02 22.92
N ASP A 306 -4.89 -5.18 21.79
CA ASP A 306 -5.87 -4.22 21.26
C ASP A 306 -7.28 -4.36 21.88
N LEU A 307 -7.49 -5.32 22.79
CA LEU A 307 -8.78 -5.67 23.39
C LEU A 307 -8.78 -5.46 24.91
N ALA A 308 -9.89 -4.94 25.43
CA ALA A 308 -10.10 -4.88 26.88
C ALA A 308 -10.41 -6.27 27.45
N ALA A 309 -10.08 -6.49 28.73
CA ALA A 309 -10.23 -7.80 29.39
C ALA A 309 -11.67 -8.37 29.32
N GLY A 310 -12.70 -7.52 29.48
CA GLY A 310 -14.10 -7.95 29.38
C GLY A 310 -14.54 -8.39 27.97
N GLU A 311 -13.85 -7.91 26.94
CA GLU A 311 -14.13 -8.28 25.55
C GLU A 311 -13.56 -9.65 25.23
N ILE A 312 -12.36 -9.95 25.76
CA ILE A 312 -11.72 -11.26 25.64
C ILE A 312 -12.63 -12.34 26.24
N GLU A 313 -13.24 -12.08 27.40
CA GLU A 313 -14.21 -12.99 28.01
C GLU A 313 -15.45 -13.23 27.15
N THR A 314 -15.97 -12.17 26.52
CA THR A 314 -17.14 -12.25 25.64
C THR A 314 -16.84 -13.06 24.38
N LEU A 315 -15.71 -12.79 23.72
CA LEU A 315 -15.23 -13.56 22.57
C LEU A 315 -14.99 -15.03 22.94
N ALA A 316 -14.35 -15.29 24.09
CA ALA A 316 -14.13 -16.65 24.58
C ALA A 316 -15.44 -17.42 24.79
N ARG A 317 -16.50 -16.73 25.22
CA ARG A 317 -17.84 -17.32 25.37
C ARG A 317 -18.46 -17.70 24.03
N GLN A 318 -18.40 -16.82 23.03
CA GLN A 318 -18.96 -17.07 21.69
C GLN A 318 -18.28 -18.27 21.00
N VAL A 319 -16.96 -18.35 21.14
CA VAL A 319 -16.12 -19.32 20.41
C VAL A 319 -16.13 -20.71 21.07
N LYS A 320 -16.64 -20.83 22.31
CA LYS A 320 -16.66 -22.09 23.05
C LYS A 320 -17.40 -23.21 22.32
N ALA A 321 -18.56 -22.92 21.74
CA ALA A 321 -19.43 -23.89 21.07
C ALA A 321 -19.13 -24.09 19.57
N VAL A 322 -18.24 -23.29 18.99
CA VAL A 322 -17.95 -23.30 17.54
C VAL A 322 -16.70 -24.15 17.25
N SER A 323 -16.68 -24.86 16.12
CA SER A 323 -15.50 -25.62 15.70
C SER A 323 -14.40 -24.70 15.16
N THR A 324 -13.13 -25.05 15.42
CA THR A 324 -11.96 -24.34 14.86
C THR A 324 -12.00 -24.28 13.34
N VAL A 325 -12.35 -25.39 12.70
CA VAL A 325 -12.45 -25.52 11.23
C VAL A 325 -13.45 -24.52 10.65
N PHE A 326 -14.59 -24.32 11.32
CA PHE A 326 -15.60 -23.38 10.82
C PHE A 326 -15.11 -21.93 10.94
N ILE A 327 -14.48 -21.55 12.06
CA ILE A 327 -13.92 -20.20 12.23
C ILE A 327 -12.84 -19.92 11.18
N ASP A 328 -11.96 -20.88 10.91
CA ASP A 328 -10.91 -20.78 9.90
C ASP A 328 -11.48 -20.61 8.48
N GLN A 329 -12.50 -21.38 8.12
CA GLN A 329 -13.19 -21.26 6.82
C GLN A 329 -13.84 -19.88 6.66
N VAL A 330 -14.55 -19.40 7.69
CA VAL A 330 -15.16 -18.07 7.71
C VAL A 330 -14.09 -16.99 7.56
N PHE A 331 -13.03 -17.05 8.36
CA PHE A 331 -11.92 -16.11 8.32
C PHE A 331 -11.25 -16.08 6.95
N THR A 332 -10.99 -17.25 6.34
CA THR A 332 -10.37 -17.35 5.00
C THR A 332 -11.24 -16.73 3.92
N ILE A 333 -12.55 -16.94 3.95
CA ILE A 333 -13.47 -16.33 2.98
C ILE A 333 -13.50 -14.81 3.13
N LEU A 334 -13.56 -14.30 4.36
CA LEU A 334 -13.48 -12.86 4.62
C LEU A 334 -12.12 -12.30 4.19
N PHE A 335 -11.01 -12.94 4.54
CA PHE A 335 -9.68 -12.49 4.15
C PHE A 335 -9.55 -12.38 2.62
N ASN A 336 -10.02 -13.40 1.88
CA ASN A 336 -9.99 -13.38 0.42
C ASN A 336 -10.96 -12.34 -0.21
N ALA A 337 -12.03 -11.97 0.49
CA ALA A 337 -12.97 -10.95 0.02
C ALA A 337 -12.49 -9.51 0.28
N GLU A 338 -11.45 -9.30 1.09
CA GLU A 338 -10.96 -7.96 1.49
C GLU A 338 -10.60 -7.07 0.29
N ALA A 339 -9.81 -7.61 -0.66
CA ALA A 339 -9.42 -6.86 -1.85
C ALA A 339 -10.64 -6.45 -2.69
N GLY A 340 -11.62 -7.35 -2.82
CA GLY A 340 -12.87 -7.07 -3.53
C GLY A 340 -13.67 -5.94 -2.89
N ILE A 341 -13.79 -5.94 -1.56
CA ILE A 341 -14.55 -4.92 -0.82
C ILE A 341 -13.83 -3.57 -0.81
N ARG A 342 -12.49 -3.56 -0.70
CA ARG A 342 -11.67 -2.35 -0.68
C ARG A 342 -11.80 -1.55 -2.00
N TYR A 343 -11.84 -2.24 -3.14
CA TYR A 343 -11.89 -1.62 -4.48
C TYR A 343 -13.29 -1.63 -5.13
N ALA A 344 -14.31 -2.21 -4.48
CA ALA A 344 -15.66 -2.24 -5.03
C ALA A 344 -16.27 -0.83 -5.13
N THR A 345 -16.97 -0.58 -6.25
CA THR A 345 -17.85 0.59 -6.43
C THR A 345 -19.02 0.56 -5.44
N SER A 346 -19.50 -0.63 -5.08
CA SER A 346 -20.57 -0.87 -4.12
C SER A 346 -20.11 -1.81 -2.99
N PRO A 347 -19.44 -1.29 -1.95
CA PRO A 347 -18.92 -2.10 -0.84
C PRO A 347 -20.00 -2.95 -0.13
N ARG A 348 -21.24 -2.45 -0.08
CA ARG A 348 -22.39 -3.16 0.49
C ARG A 348 -22.65 -4.51 -0.20
N LEU A 349 -22.78 -4.50 -1.53
CA LEU A 349 -23.05 -5.72 -2.30
C LEU A 349 -21.90 -6.72 -2.20
N ALA A 350 -20.65 -6.22 -2.19
CA ALA A 350 -19.47 -7.06 -2.01
C ALA A 350 -19.46 -7.75 -0.64
N LEU A 351 -19.87 -7.03 0.42
CA LEU A 351 -20.01 -7.58 1.77
C LEU A 351 -21.12 -8.62 1.87
N GLU A 352 -22.32 -8.31 1.35
CA GLU A 352 -23.46 -9.24 1.31
C GLU A 352 -23.08 -10.53 0.57
N THR A 353 -22.35 -10.42 -0.55
CA THR A 353 -21.83 -11.56 -1.32
C THR A 353 -20.88 -12.44 -0.50
N ALA A 354 -19.99 -11.84 0.30
CA ALA A 354 -19.09 -12.59 1.16
C ALA A 354 -19.88 -13.40 2.21
N PHE A 355 -20.91 -12.80 2.81
CA PHE A 355 -21.78 -13.51 3.76
C PHE A 355 -22.65 -14.59 3.13
N PHE A 356 -23.11 -14.41 1.90
CA PHE A 356 -23.80 -15.49 1.17
C PHE A 356 -22.90 -16.70 0.97
N LYS A 357 -21.62 -16.49 0.61
CA LYS A 357 -20.65 -17.58 0.51
C LYS A 357 -20.42 -18.27 1.86
N ILE A 358 -20.36 -17.50 2.95
CA ILE A 358 -20.21 -18.05 4.30
C ILE A 358 -21.42 -18.89 4.70
N HIS A 359 -22.63 -18.45 4.39
CA HIS A 359 -23.85 -19.20 4.68
C HIS A 359 -23.94 -20.52 3.91
N GLN A 360 -23.36 -20.58 2.71
CA GLN A 360 -23.30 -21.80 1.89
C GLN A 360 -22.31 -22.86 2.41
N ILE A 361 -21.50 -22.55 3.43
CA ILE A 361 -20.59 -23.51 4.05
C ILE A 361 -21.41 -24.60 4.76
N GLN A 362 -21.48 -25.78 4.14
CA GLN A 362 -21.95 -26.96 4.84
C GLN A 362 -20.91 -27.35 5.90
N PRO A 363 -21.31 -27.70 7.13
CA PRO A 363 -20.36 -28.19 8.11
C PRO A 363 -19.76 -29.47 7.51
N ALA A 364 -18.45 -29.49 7.34
CA ALA A 364 -17.76 -30.72 6.99
C ALA A 364 -18.09 -31.71 8.10
N LEU A 365 -18.93 -32.71 7.81
CA LEU A 365 -19.11 -33.81 8.76
C LEU A 365 -17.71 -34.40 8.95
N PRO A 366 -17.27 -34.62 10.20
CA PRO A 366 -16.09 -35.41 10.46
C PRO A 366 -16.21 -36.72 9.69
N ILE A 367 -15.15 -37.10 8.98
CA ILE A 367 -15.14 -38.34 8.17
C ILE A 367 -15.56 -39.52 9.03
N ASP A 368 -15.17 -39.53 10.31
CA ASP A 368 -15.54 -40.56 11.29
C ASP A 368 -17.06 -40.69 11.46
N LEU A 369 -17.81 -39.58 11.46
CA LEU A 369 -19.27 -39.55 11.58
C LEU A 369 -19.98 -39.97 10.28
N LEU A 370 -19.32 -39.75 9.13
CA LEU A 370 -19.78 -40.28 7.84
C LEU A 370 -19.53 -41.78 7.74
N ILE A 371 -18.37 -42.26 8.22
CA ILE A 371 -18.04 -43.69 8.31
C ILE A 371 -19.01 -44.39 9.27
N GLU A 372 -19.26 -43.82 10.44
CA GLU A 372 -20.18 -44.40 11.43
C GLU A 372 -21.63 -44.45 10.90
N ARG A 373 -22.09 -43.41 10.19
CA ARG A 373 -23.39 -43.44 9.49
C ARG A 373 -23.43 -44.43 8.33
N LEU A 374 -22.32 -44.62 7.62
CA LEU A 374 -22.20 -45.62 6.55
C LEU A 374 -22.24 -47.04 7.12
N ASP A 375 -21.53 -47.29 8.21
CA ASP A 375 -21.53 -48.56 8.93
C ASP A 375 -22.91 -48.87 9.53
N ASP A 376 -23.61 -47.86 10.06
CA ASP A 376 -24.98 -48.02 10.55
C ASP A 376 -25.99 -48.25 9.42
N LEU A 377 -25.81 -47.62 8.26
CA LEU A 377 -26.61 -47.90 7.06
C LEU A 377 -26.33 -49.30 6.50
N LEU A 378 -25.09 -49.76 6.52
CA LEU A 378 -24.70 -51.13 6.15
C LEU A 378 -25.30 -52.16 7.11
N LYS A 379 -25.40 -51.84 8.40
CA LYS A 379 -26.06 -52.70 9.41
C LYS A 379 -27.59 -52.68 9.31
N GLN A 380 -28.19 -51.59 8.83
CA GLN A 380 -29.64 -51.44 8.68
C GLN A 380 -30.17 -51.83 7.29
N ALA A 381 -29.29 -52.12 6.33
CA ALA A 381 -29.69 -52.70 5.06
C ALA A 381 -30.28 -54.10 5.30
N PRO A 382 -31.54 -54.38 4.93
CA PRO A 382 -32.07 -55.72 5.00
C PRO A 382 -31.23 -56.62 4.09
N ALA A 383 -30.87 -57.81 4.58
CA ALA A 383 -30.28 -58.87 3.79
C ALA A 383 -31.26 -59.28 2.69
N VAL A 384 -31.25 -58.54 1.58
CA VAL A 384 -31.90 -58.97 0.34
C VAL A 384 -31.03 -60.10 -0.17
N ALA A 385 -31.63 -61.28 -0.12
CA ALA A 385 -31.06 -62.55 -0.50
C ALA A 385 -30.25 -62.45 -1.79
N ALA A 386 -29.07 -63.04 -1.73
CA ALA A 386 -28.21 -63.34 -2.85
C ALA A 386 -29.00 -63.93 -4.02
N SER A 387 -29.02 -63.22 -5.14
CA SER A 387 -29.18 -63.80 -6.46
C SER A 387 -28.58 -62.86 -7.51
N GLY A 388 -27.41 -63.24 -7.99
CA GLY A 388 -26.88 -62.78 -9.27
C GLY A 388 -26.01 -61.54 -9.26
N ILE A 389 -24.82 -61.61 -8.68
CA ILE A 389 -23.67 -60.85 -9.19
C ILE A 389 -22.58 -61.87 -9.50
N VAL A 390 -22.24 -61.96 -10.78
CA VAL A 390 -21.15 -62.77 -11.30
C VAL A 390 -19.84 -62.19 -10.78
N GLU A 391 -19.23 -62.91 -9.86
CA GLU A 391 -17.92 -62.63 -9.31
C GLU A 391 -16.89 -63.30 -10.21
N SER A 392 -16.29 -62.55 -11.14
CA SER A 392 -15.15 -63.04 -11.93
C SER A 392 -13.91 -63.04 -11.04
N GLN A 393 -13.70 -64.16 -10.34
CA GLN A 393 -12.49 -64.39 -9.56
C GLN A 393 -11.27 -64.49 -10.47
N SER A 394 -10.27 -63.69 -10.10
CA SER A 394 -8.87 -63.81 -10.48
C SER A 394 -8.35 -65.23 -10.22
N ALA A 395 -7.87 -65.89 -11.27
CA ALA A 395 -7.19 -67.17 -11.18
C ALA A 395 -5.69 -66.97 -10.91
N TYR A 396 -5.25 -67.33 -9.70
CA TYR A 396 -3.85 -67.66 -9.41
C TYR A 396 -3.80 -69.09 -8.86
N GLY A 397 -3.08 -69.96 -9.58
CA GLY A 397 -2.70 -71.34 -9.20
C GLY A 397 -1.99 -71.99 -10.40
N GLN A 398 -0.65 -72.02 -10.42
CA GLN A 398 0.22 -73.21 -10.28
C GLN A 398 -0.10 -74.35 -11.29
N ALA A 399 0.82 -74.94 -12.03
CA ALA A 399 2.28 -74.94 -12.09
C ALA A 399 2.71 -75.56 -13.44
N ASP A 400 3.92 -75.29 -13.94
CA ASP A 400 4.87 -76.37 -14.18
C ASP A 400 6.28 -75.88 -14.53
N ALA A 401 7.25 -76.66 -14.06
CA ALA A 401 8.67 -76.41 -14.11
C ALA A 401 9.32 -76.91 -15.40
N ALA A 402 10.28 -76.15 -15.93
CA ALA A 402 11.62 -76.60 -16.35
C ALA A 402 12.22 -75.68 -17.43
N ALA A 403 13.26 -74.93 -17.07
CA ALA A 403 14.54 -74.88 -17.79
C ALA A 403 15.43 -73.80 -17.16
N LYS A 404 16.57 -74.22 -16.62
CA LYS A 404 17.65 -73.36 -16.10
C LYS A 404 18.49 -72.75 -17.25
N VAL A 405 19.30 -71.76 -16.84
CA VAL A 405 20.65 -71.37 -17.33
C VAL A 405 20.63 -70.08 -18.18
N ALA A 406 21.44 -69.02 -17.96
CA ALA A 406 22.42 -68.61 -16.95
C ALA A 406 22.65 -67.08 -17.05
N LEU A 407 23.18 -66.47 -15.99
CA LEU A 407 23.84 -65.16 -16.03
C LEU A 407 25.29 -65.33 -16.52
N PRO A 408 25.85 -64.36 -17.28
CA PRO A 408 26.76 -63.42 -16.64
C PRO A 408 26.83 -61.99 -17.26
N GLY A 409 27.14 -61.00 -16.41
CA GLY A 409 28.16 -59.98 -16.69
C GLY A 409 27.75 -58.63 -17.33
N PRO A 410 28.25 -57.47 -16.82
CA PRO A 410 27.83 -56.12 -17.23
C PRO A 410 28.79 -55.43 -18.22
N SER A 411 28.29 -54.51 -19.07
CA SER A 411 28.92 -53.21 -19.40
C SER A 411 28.02 -52.35 -20.32
N ALA A 412 28.39 -51.08 -20.46
CA ALA A 412 27.60 -49.89 -20.77
C ALA A 412 27.29 -49.54 -22.26
N LYS A 413 26.48 -48.47 -22.40
CA LYS A 413 26.10 -47.61 -23.56
C LYS A 413 24.89 -48.14 -24.36
N THR A 414 23.86 -47.35 -24.70
CA THR A 414 23.85 -46.23 -25.67
C THR A 414 22.48 -45.51 -25.67
N ASP A 415 22.42 -44.37 -26.36
CA ASP A 415 21.39 -43.33 -26.52
C ASP A 415 19.95 -43.74 -26.90
N LEU A 416 19.00 -42.84 -26.60
CA LEU A 416 17.57 -42.90 -26.94
C LEU A 416 17.22 -42.08 -28.22
N PRO A 417 16.29 -42.54 -29.09
CA PRO A 417 15.90 -41.87 -30.33
C PRO A 417 14.60 -41.04 -30.26
N ALA A 418 14.41 -40.27 -31.34
CA ALA A 418 13.38 -39.26 -31.63
C ALA A 418 12.00 -39.83 -32.08
N VAL A 419 10.97 -38.96 -32.07
CA VAL A 419 9.60 -39.24 -32.56
C VAL A 419 9.19 -38.22 -33.65
N GLU A 420 8.48 -38.72 -34.66
CA GLU A 420 8.10 -38.12 -35.95
C GLU A 420 6.77 -37.32 -35.95
N LYS A 421 6.56 -36.59 -37.07
CA LYS A 421 5.45 -35.69 -37.48
C LYS A 421 4.12 -36.39 -37.84
N PRO A 422 3.05 -35.61 -38.05
CA PRO A 422 2.27 -35.66 -39.31
C PRO A 422 1.94 -34.24 -39.87
N LEU A 423 2.18 -33.95 -41.16
CA LEU A 423 1.36 -34.07 -42.40
C LEU A 423 0.65 -32.76 -42.81
N SER A 424 0.88 -32.36 -44.06
CA SER A 424 0.49 -31.11 -44.72
C SER A 424 -0.77 -31.25 -45.57
N TYR A 425 -1.45 -30.13 -45.83
CA TYR A 425 -2.40 -29.99 -46.93
C TYR A 425 -2.15 -28.64 -47.63
N ALA A 426 -2.03 -28.65 -48.95
CA ALA A 426 -1.91 -27.48 -49.82
C ALA A 426 -3.08 -27.47 -50.84
N PRO A 427 -3.48 -26.31 -51.38
CA PRO A 427 -4.80 -26.10 -51.99
C PRO A 427 -4.83 -26.19 -53.54
N GLU A 428 -6.04 -26.40 -54.08
CA GLU A 428 -6.38 -26.30 -55.51
C GLU A 428 -7.02 -24.94 -55.89
N LYS A 429 -6.94 -24.65 -57.19
CA LYS A 429 -7.05 -23.35 -57.89
C LYS A 429 -8.47 -22.81 -58.08
N SER A 430 -8.61 -21.48 -58.18
CA SER A 430 -9.34 -20.77 -59.26
C SER A 430 -9.11 -19.26 -59.14
N GLY A 431 -8.78 -18.61 -60.26
CA GLY A 431 -8.58 -17.16 -60.35
C GLY A 431 -9.54 -16.50 -61.33
N ALA A 432 -9.86 -15.22 -61.08
CA ALA A 432 -10.22 -14.12 -61.99
C ALA A 432 -10.80 -12.97 -61.12
N ALA A 433 -10.03 -11.95 -60.76
CA ALA A 433 -9.70 -10.73 -61.53
C ALA A 433 -10.82 -9.66 -61.54
N ALA A 434 -10.62 -8.56 -60.80
CA ALA A 434 -10.80 -7.15 -61.20
C ALA A 434 -10.44 -6.16 -60.05
N ASP A 435 -9.52 -5.24 -60.35
CA ASP A 435 -8.91 -4.10 -59.60
C ASP A 435 -9.87 -3.08 -58.93
N PRO A 436 -9.42 -2.01 -58.22
CA PRO A 436 -8.09 -1.69 -57.64
C PRO A 436 -8.15 -1.23 -56.15
N GLY A 437 -7.11 -1.46 -55.33
CA GLY A 437 -7.09 -0.89 -53.97
C GLY A 437 -5.93 -1.36 -53.08
N GLY A 438 -4.73 -0.79 -53.29
CA GLY A 438 -3.45 -1.21 -52.70
C GLY A 438 -3.26 -1.01 -51.18
N SER A 439 -4.32 -0.93 -50.36
CA SER A 439 -4.19 -0.84 -48.89
C SER A 439 -4.50 -2.16 -48.16
N LYS A 440 -5.17 -3.13 -48.79
CA LYS A 440 -5.60 -4.37 -48.12
C LYS A 440 -4.52 -5.46 -48.04
N ASP A 441 -3.65 -5.57 -49.04
CA ASP A 441 -2.61 -6.62 -49.06
C ASP A 441 -1.58 -6.48 -47.92
N VAL A 442 -1.22 -5.24 -47.57
CA VAL A 442 -0.22 -4.98 -46.53
C VAL A 442 -0.76 -5.29 -45.13
N GLN A 443 -2.06 -5.12 -44.92
CA GLN A 443 -2.71 -5.40 -43.64
C GLN A 443 -2.80 -6.91 -43.37
N GLU A 444 -3.09 -7.72 -44.39
CA GLU A 444 -3.05 -9.19 -44.26
C GLU A 444 -1.63 -9.72 -44.03
N LEU A 445 -0.64 -9.16 -44.72
CA LEU A 445 0.77 -9.53 -44.52
C LEU A 445 1.27 -9.12 -43.12
N TRP A 446 0.80 -7.99 -42.58
CA TRP A 446 1.07 -7.57 -41.22
C TRP A 446 0.46 -8.52 -40.19
N HIS A 447 -0.81 -8.91 -40.35
CA HIS A 447 -1.44 -9.86 -39.44
C HIS A 447 -0.72 -11.22 -39.42
N ARG A 448 -0.19 -11.68 -40.55
CA ARG A 448 0.66 -12.90 -40.61
C ARG A 448 1.97 -12.71 -39.87
N ALA A 449 2.65 -11.58 -40.03
CA ALA A 449 3.87 -11.28 -39.29
C ALA A 449 3.63 -11.22 -37.77
N VAL A 450 2.52 -10.61 -37.33
CA VAL A 450 2.13 -10.55 -35.91
C VAL A 450 1.81 -11.94 -35.35
N ALA A 451 1.18 -12.82 -36.13
CA ALA A 451 0.91 -14.20 -35.73
C ALA A 451 2.20 -15.01 -35.51
N VAL A 452 3.17 -14.89 -36.41
CA VAL A 452 4.49 -15.55 -36.29
C VAL A 452 5.27 -15.02 -35.07
N ILE A 453 5.19 -13.72 -34.78
CA ILE A 453 5.78 -13.15 -33.56
C ILE A 453 5.07 -13.69 -32.31
N GLY A 454 3.77 -13.95 -32.39
CA GLY A 454 2.96 -14.52 -31.31
C GLY A 454 3.38 -15.93 -30.88
N GLU A 455 3.89 -16.75 -31.81
CA GLU A 455 4.40 -18.09 -31.50
C GLU A 455 5.67 -18.06 -30.63
N SER A 456 6.49 -17.00 -30.77
CA SER A 456 7.72 -16.85 -29.99
C SER A 456 7.53 -16.03 -28.72
N LYS A 457 6.77 -14.92 -28.77
CA LYS A 457 6.56 -13.99 -27.65
C LYS A 457 5.13 -13.39 -27.68
N PRO A 458 4.17 -13.96 -26.95
CA PRO A 458 2.77 -13.52 -26.94
C PRO A 458 2.55 -12.06 -26.54
N SER A 459 3.38 -11.54 -25.61
CA SER A 459 3.27 -10.17 -25.10
C SER A 459 3.61 -9.10 -26.14
N ILE A 460 4.51 -9.40 -27.09
CA ILE A 460 4.90 -8.46 -28.15
C ILE A 460 3.85 -8.50 -29.28
N ALA A 461 3.34 -9.68 -29.60
CA ALA A 461 2.26 -9.82 -30.59
C ALA A 461 0.97 -9.13 -30.15
N ALA A 462 0.65 -9.14 -28.86
CA ALA A 462 -0.50 -8.39 -28.32
C ALA A 462 -0.34 -6.86 -28.49
N ALA A 463 0.88 -6.34 -28.40
CA ALA A 463 1.17 -4.93 -28.61
C ALA A 463 1.14 -4.56 -30.11
N LEU A 464 1.77 -5.38 -30.95
CA LEU A 464 1.82 -5.17 -32.40
C LEU A 464 0.45 -5.39 -33.08
N GLY A 465 -0.40 -6.24 -32.51
CA GLY A 465 -1.79 -6.42 -32.97
C GLY A 465 -2.69 -5.22 -32.73
N ARG A 466 -2.28 -4.29 -31.84
CA ARG A 466 -2.98 -3.01 -31.59
C ARG A 466 -2.33 -1.83 -32.32
N ALA A 467 -1.25 -2.05 -33.06
CA ALA A 467 -0.55 -1.01 -33.78
C ALA A 467 -1.34 -0.57 -35.04
N GLN A 468 -1.26 0.71 -35.37
CA GLN A 468 -1.82 1.25 -36.61
C GLN A 468 -0.75 1.29 -37.70
N LEU A 469 -1.08 0.79 -38.89
CA LEU A 469 -0.23 0.91 -40.06
C LEU A 469 -0.33 2.36 -40.58
N GLY A 470 0.81 3.03 -40.63
CA GLY A 470 0.97 4.36 -41.20
C GLY A 470 1.25 4.30 -42.70
N ASP A 471 2.05 5.24 -43.20
CA ASP A 471 2.32 5.39 -44.63
C ASP A 471 3.01 4.15 -45.22
N VAL A 472 2.56 3.73 -46.40
CA VAL A 472 2.97 2.48 -47.07
C VAL A 472 3.58 2.85 -48.42
N SER A 473 4.90 2.68 -48.53
CA SER A 473 5.65 2.76 -49.80
C SER A 473 5.94 1.35 -50.35
N ASP A 474 6.37 1.28 -51.60
CA ASP A 474 6.74 0.02 -52.28
C ASP A 474 7.93 -0.69 -51.62
N GLN A 475 8.76 0.03 -50.85
CA GLN A 475 9.95 -0.53 -50.18
C GLN A 475 9.89 -0.51 -48.64
N GLU A 476 9.05 0.35 -48.05
CA GLU A 476 8.99 0.55 -46.60
C GLU A 476 7.55 0.81 -46.12
N PHE A 477 7.21 0.38 -44.91
CA PHE A 477 5.96 0.78 -44.26
C PHE A 477 6.19 1.16 -42.80
N THR A 478 5.43 2.15 -42.33
CA THR A 478 5.54 2.66 -40.96
C THR A 478 4.49 2.02 -40.06
N VAL A 479 4.87 1.63 -38.84
CA VAL A 479 3.95 1.10 -37.83
C VAL A 479 3.98 2.02 -36.62
N VAL A 480 2.83 2.59 -36.28
CA VAL A 480 2.66 3.49 -35.13
C VAL A 480 2.05 2.72 -33.97
N LEU A 481 2.78 2.69 -32.85
CA LEU A 481 2.37 2.01 -31.62
C LEU A 481 1.94 3.03 -30.55
N HIS A 482 0.64 3.10 -30.27
CA HIS A 482 0.10 3.89 -29.16
C HIS A 482 -0.04 3.02 -27.89
N GLU A 483 1.08 2.65 -27.23
CA GLU A 483 1.05 1.89 -25.98
C GLU A 483 1.93 2.49 -24.86
N ASN A 484 1.55 2.20 -23.61
CA ASN A 484 2.20 2.68 -22.39
C ASN A 484 3.71 2.33 -22.34
N GLY A 485 4.52 3.21 -21.74
CA GLY A 485 6.00 3.18 -21.80
C GLY A 485 6.72 1.90 -21.34
N TYR A 486 6.04 0.96 -20.68
CA TYR A 486 6.58 -0.38 -20.38
C TYR A 486 6.59 -1.28 -21.62
N THR A 487 5.50 -1.32 -22.39
CA THR A 487 5.40 -2.16 -23.59
C THR A 487 6.22 -1.58 -24.74
N ALA A 488 6.26 -0.25 -24.88
CA ALA A 488 7.14 0.43 -25.84
C ALA A 488 8.62 0.10 -25.60
N ASN A 489 9.07 0.06 -24.33
CA ASN A 489 10.44 -0.35 -23.99
C ASN A 489 10.73 -1.84 -24.29
N LEU A 490 9.74 -2.71 -24.18
CA LEU A 490 9.87 -4.14 -24.50
C LEU A 490 10.00 -4.36 -26.02
N VAL A 491 9.27 -3.58 -26.82
CA VAL A 491 9.37 -3.55 -28.29
C VAL A 491 10.71 -2.96 -28.72
N LYS A 492 11.16 -1.84 -28.13
CA LYS A 492 12.50 -1.25 -28.40
C LYS A 492 13.63 -2.26 -28.20
N LYS A 493 13.57 -3.08 -27.14
CA LYS A 493 14.60 -4.10 -26.86
C LYS A 493 14.61 -5.27 -27.85
N ASN A 494 13.52 -5.53 -28.55
CA ASN A 494 13.39 -6.66 -29.49
C ASN A 494 13.21 -6.18 -30.95
N LEU A 495 13.53 -4.92 -31.24
CA LEU A 495 13.24 -4.27 -32.51
C LEU A 495 13.92 -4.96 -33.71
N ALA A 496 15.17 -5.40 -33.54
CA ALA A 496 15.90 -6.14 -34.57
C ALA A 496 15.24 -7.49 -34.95
N MET A 497 14.59 -8.16 -33.99
CA MET A 497 13.87 -9.42 -34.23
C MET A 497 12.53 -9.16 -34.94
N VAL A 498 11.83 -8.09 -34.55
CA VAL A 498 10.58 -7.70 -35.20
C VAL A 498 10.84 -7.27 -36.64
N GLU A 499 11.87 -6.45 -36.89
CA GLU A 499 12.27 -6.04 -38.24
C GLU A 499 12.69 -7.22 -39.12
N SER A 500 13.42 -8.21 -38.58
CA SER A 500 13.83 -9.39 -39.37
C SER A 500 12.64 -10.25 -39.77
N VAL A 501 11.72 -10.51 -38.84
CA VAL A 501 10.53 -11.32 -39.10
C VAL A 501 9.58 -10.60 -40.05
N CYS A 502 9.40 -9.30 -39.88
CA CYS A 502 8.57 -8.53 -40.80
C CYS A 502 9.21 -8.43 -42.19
N ARG A 503 10.53 -8.28 -42.31
CA ARG A 503 11.21 -8.29 -43.61
C ARG A 503 11.10 -9.62 -44.33
N GLU A 504 11.18 -10.73 -43.61
CA GLU A 504 11.04 -12.08 -44.16
C GLU A 504 9.61 -12.35 -44.65
N GLN A 505 8.60 -11.86 -43.94
CA GLN A 505 7.19 -12.13 -44.25
C GLN A 505 6.56 -11.12 -45.23
N THR A 506 7.01 -9.86 -45.22
CA THR A 506 6.43 -8.79 -46.05
C THR A 506 7.29 -8.40 -47.24
N GLY A 507 8.57 -8.80 -47.26
CA GLY A 507 9.55 -8.39 -48.27
C GLY A 507 9.96 -6.92 -48.21
N ARG A 508 9.40 -6.12 -47.29
CA ARG A 508 9.63 -4.68 -47.12
C ARG A 508 10.34 -4.39 -45.81
N LYS A 509 11.04 -3.26 -45.72
CA LYS A 509 11.59 -2.81 -44.42
C LYS A 509 10.48 -2.15 -43.60
N VAL A 510 10.46 -2.43 -42.31
CA VAL A 510 9.49 -1.83 -41.39
C VAL A 510 10.17 -0.74 -40.60
N HIS A 511 9.57 0.45 -40.59
CA HIS A 511 9.96 1.49 -39.65
C HIS A 511 8.93 1.54 -38.53
N ILE A 512 9.36 1.22 -37.30
CA ILE A 512 8.46 1.26 -36.14
C ILE A 512 8.63 2.61 -35.47
N ASP A 513 7.63 3.48 -35.62
CA ASP A 513 7.59 4.74 -34.91
C ASP A 513 6.86 4.55 -33.57
N LEU A 514 7.58 4.82 -32.50
CA LEU A 514 7.11 4.66 -31.13
C LEU A 514 6.75 6.05 -30.62
N SER A 515 5.56 6.52 -30.99
CA SER A 515 5.01 7.77 -30.48
C SER A 515 4.60 7.57 -29.02
N ASP A 516 5.49 7.96 -28.11
CA ASP A 516 5.12 8.16 -26.71
C ASP A 516 4.09 9.30 -26.64
N ASN A 517 2.90 9.04 -26.08
CA ASN A 517 1.87 10.05 -25.76
C ASN A 517 2.36 11.20 -24.84
N ALA A 518 3.66 11.24 -24.48
CA ALA A 518 4.29 12.35 -23.79
C ALA A 518 4.63 13.56 -24.69
N ALA A 519 4.60 13.40 -26.03
CA ALA A 519 4.82 14.50 -26.97
C ALA A 519 3.53 15.32 -27.25
N ASP A 520 2.37 14.67 -27.32
CA ASP A 520 1.09 15.34 -27.57
C ASP A 520 0.54 16.07 -26.33
N GLU A 521 0.88 15.63 -25.11
CA GLU A 521 0.58 16.41 -23.89
C GLU A 521 1.46 17.65 -23.77
N LYS A 522 2.73 17.59 -24.20
CA LYS A 522 3.61 18.77 -24.17
C LYS A 522 3.27 19.80 -25.23
N ASN A 523 2.89 19.37 -26.44
CA ASN A 523 2.43 20.29 -27.48
C ASN A 523 1.05 20.90 -27.14
N ASN A 524 0.11 20.13 -26.60
CA ASN A 524 -1.17 20.70 -26.14
C ASN A 524 -0.99 21.67 -24.95
N VAL A 525 -0.10 21.39 -24.01
CA VAL A 525 0.15 22.32 -22.88
C VAL A 525 0.87 23.58 -23.37
N ALA A 526 1.82 23.49 -24.31
CA ALA A 526 2.50 24.65 -24.87
C ALA A 526 1.59 25.51 -25.77
N GLU A 527 0.71 24.89 -26.58
CA GLU A 527 -0.28 25.61 -27.38
C GLU A 527 -1.38 26.23 -26.51
N LYS A 528 -1.81 25.54 -25.45
CA LYS A 528 -2.81 26.05 -24.51
C LYS A 528 -2.23 27.17 -23.63
N GLN A 529 -0.96 27.08 -23.23
CA GLN A 529 -0.25 28.17 -22.54
C GLN A 529 -0.05 29.38 -23.46
N LYS A 530 0.33 29.19 -24.73
CA LYS A 530 0.39 30.30 -25.70
C LYS A 530 -0.98 30.91 -25.98
N ALA A 531 -2.03 30.09 -26.11
CA ALA A 531 -3.38 30.58 -26.30
C ALA A 531 -3.88 31.36 -25.09
N ASP A 532 -3.56 30.91 -23.87
CA ASP A 532 -3.94 31.60 -22.64
C ASP A 532 -3.11 32.87 -22.39
N GLU A 533 -1.83 32.91 -22.78
CA GLU A 533 -1.02 34.14 -22.81
C GLU A 533 -1.56 35.16 -23.82
N ILE A 534 -1.94 34.72 -25.02
CA ILE A 534 -2.54 35.58 -26.05
C ILE A 534 -3.91 36.09 -25.57
N ARG A 535 -4.74 35.25 -24.92
CA ARG A 535 -6.01 35.68 -24.31
C ARG A 535 -5.79 36.72 -23.22
N GLN A 536 -4.84 36.50 -22.31
CA GLN A 536 -4.54 37.47 -21.23
C GLN A 536 -4.00 38.80 -21.79
N THR A 537 -3.19 38.75 -22.85
CA THR A 537 -2.68 39.96 -23.51
C THR A 537 -3.80 40.74 -24.20
N LEU A 538 -4.76 40.06 -24.82
CA LEU A 538 -5.93 40.69 -25.45
C LEU A 538 -6.94 41.25 -24.43
N LEU A 539 -7.11 40.57 -23.28
CA LEU A 539 -7.93 41.06 -22.16
C LEU A 539 -7.36 42.35 -21.54
N ASN A 540 -6.04 42.46 -21.48
CA ASN A 540 -5.35 43.63 -20.93
C ASN A 540 -5.03 44.70 -21.99
N HIS A 541 -5.50 44.54 -23.23
CA HIS A 541 -5.26 45.52 -24.27
C HIS A 541 -6.14 46.76 -24.03
N PRO A 542 -5.59 47.99 -24.05
CA PRO A 542 -6.30 49.21 -23.67
C PRO A 542 -7.62 49.44 -24.43
N LEU A 543 -7.67 49.10 -25.72
CA LEU A 543 -8.90 49.19 -26.52
C LEU A 543 -10.05 48.28 -26.05
N VAL A 544 -9.74 47.13 -25.44
CA VAL A 544 -10.74 46.18 -24.93
C VAL A 544 -11.26 46.65 -23.57
N ALA A 545 -10.38 47.19 -22.72
CA ALA A 545 -10.76 47.81 -21.45
C ALA A 545 -11.65 49.04 -21.68
N ASP A 546 -11.29 49.92 -22.61
CA ASP A 546 -12.08 51.10 -22.98
C ASP A 546 -13.46 50.69 -23.54
N ALA A 547 -13.53 49.65 -24.37
CA ALA A 547 -14.80 49.15 -24.89
C ALA A 547 -15.70 48.55 -23.80
N VAL A 548 -15.13 47.83 -22.82
CA VAL A 548 -15.87 47.28 -21.69
C VAL A 548 -16.41 48.37 -20.78
N GLU A 549 -15.66 49.46 -20.55
CA GLU A 549 -16.16 50.61 -19.79
C GLU A 549 -17.26 51.39 -20.54
N ILE A 550 -17.12 51.57 -21.86
CA ILE A 550 -18.11 52.31 -22.66
C ILE A 550 -19.45 51.54 -22.76
N PHE A 551 -19.39 50.22 -22.92
CA PHE A 551 -20.59 49.39 -23.13
C PHE A 551 -21.09 48.69 -21.87
N ASN A 552 -20.38 48.82 -20.74
CA ASN A 552 -20.70 48.25 -19.42
C ASN A 552 -21.07 46.74 -19.47
N GLY A 553 -20.34 45.97 -20.28
CA GLY A 553 -20.61 44.56 -20.58
C GLY A 553 -19.52 43.61 -20.09
N LYS A 554 -19.84 42.31 -19.93
CA LYS A 554 -18.85 41.26 -19.64
C LYS A 554 -18.48 40.51 -20.91
N ILE A 555 -17.18 40.20 -21.07
CA ILE A 555 -16.68 39.38 -22.19
C ILE A 555 -16.95 37.91 -21.87
N GLU A 556 -17.84 37.26 -22.63
CA GLU A 556 -18.18 35.83 -22.43
C GLU A 556 -17.18 34.88 -23.10
N GLU A 557 -16.66 35.22 -24.29
CA GLU A 557 -15.77 34.32 -25.03
C GLU A 557 -14.81 35.10 -25.94
N ILE A 558 -13.52 34.75 -25.95
CA ILE A 558 -12.52 35.27 -26.89
C ILE A 558 -12.10 34.13 -27.80
N LYS A 559 -12.56 34.16 -29.06
CA LYS A 559 -12.16 33.22 -30.10
C LYS A 559 -10.86 33.68 -30.76
N ILE A 560 -9.82 32.87 -30.60
CA ILE A 560 -8.56 33.03 -31.33
C ILE A 560 -8.72 32.22 -32.62
N GLY A 561 -8.61 32.88 -33.77
CA GLY A 561 -8.73 32.27 -35.09
C GLY A 561 -7.43 31.66 -35.60
#